data_AF-A0A8I6XKY3-F1
#
_entry.id   AF-A0A8I6XKY3-F1
#
_cell.length_a   1.000
_cell.length_b   1.000
_cell.length_c   1.000
_cell.angle_alpha   90.00
_cell.angle_beta   90.00
_cell.angle_gamma   90.00
#
_symmetry.space_group_name_H-M   'P 1'
#
loop_
_entity.id
_entity.type
_entity.pdbx_description
1 polymer ?
#
loop_
_entity_poly.entity_id
_entity_poly.type
_entity_poly.pdbx_seq_one_letter_code
_entity_poly.pdbx_strand_id
1 'polypeptide(L)'
;MSAASLFVSAIRHRAMALPLARFLTCKEKVHMYISTIEKHDRWVFYKCHKHGVTCDFWWWELGYVEYLVDKHYLSGDAVVDAIGAAEERREELLKAQELFHMNGFVNLGKMVLQNDSGNLMSWQQVVALMMLGKELVMLMKMLVAIVVLQGLAALVLIMLKK
;
A
#
# COMPACT_ATOMS: atom_id res chain seq x y z
N MET A 1 6.86 22.06 -17.09
CA MET A 1 5.46 21.58 -16.98
C MET A 1 5.53 20.16 -16.46
N SER A 2 5.06 19.91 -15.24
CA SER A 2 5.51 18.78 -14.39
C SER A 2 4.78 17.48 -14.71
N ALA A 3 5.52 16.37 -14.87
CA ALA A 3 4.98 15.04 -15.18
C ALA A 3 3.83 14.62 -14.26
N ALA A 4 3.88 15.00 -12.98
CA ALA A 4 2.83 14.75 -11.99
C ALA A 4 1.44 15.24 -12.44
N SER A 5 1.36 16.39 -13.12
CA SER A 5 0.10 16.97 -13.60
C SER A 5 -0.53 16.18 -14.76
N LEU A 6 0.30 15.61 -15.63
CA LEU A 6 -0.14 14.77 -16.76
C LEU A 6 -0.66 13.41 -16.27
N PHE A 7 0.02 12.81 -15.29
CA PHE A 7 -0.43 11.55 -14.71
C PHE A 7 -1.69 11.68 -13.86
N VAL A 8 -1.84 12.76 -13.09
CA VAL A 8 -3.10 13.03 -12.36
C VAL A 8 -4.27 13.21 -13.34
N SER A 9 -4.04 13.87 -14.48
CA SER A 9 -5.05 13.98 -15.54
C SER A 9 -5.39 12.61 -16.14
N ALA A 10 -4.40 11.78 -16.47
CA ALA A 10 -4.60 10.44 -17.04
C ALA A 10 -5.37 9.50 -16.08
N ILE A 11 -5.04 9.55 -14.78
CA ILE A 11 -5.76 8.85 -13.71
C ILE A 11 -7.21 9.32 -13.67
N ARG A 12 -7.45 10.63 -13.74
CA ARG A 12 -8.80 11.20 -13.74
C ARG A 12 -9.60 10.76 -14.97
N HIS A 13 -8.98 10.72 -16.15
CA HIS A 13 -9.62 10.27 -17.38
C HIS A 13 -9.98 8.78 -17.39
N ARG A 14 -9.15 7.90 -16.79
CA ARG A 14 -9.45 6.47 -16.68
C ARG A 14 -10.35 6.11 -15.48
N ALA A 15 -10.28 6.84 -14.37
CA ALA A 15 -11.14 6.61 -13.20
C ALA A 15 -12.58 7.16 -13.38
N MET A 16 -12.81 8.02 -14.37
CA MET A 16 -14.15 8.54 -14.70
C MET A 16 -15.13 7.49 -15.24
N ALA A 17 -14.73 6.23 -15.42
CA ALA A 17 -15.60 5.18 -15.91
C ALA A 17 -16.50 4.54 -14.84
N LEU A 18 -16.19 4.70 -13.55
CA LEU A 18 -16.98 4.09 -12.48
C LEU A 18 -18.23 4.93 -12.14
N PRO A 19 -19.43 4.32 -12.12
CA PRO A 19 -20.65 5.02 -11.72
C PRO A 19 -20.52 5.61 -10.32
N LEU A 20 -20.68 6.93 -10.19
CA LEU A 20 -20.76 7.59 -8.88
C LEU A 20 -22.14 7.34 -8.27
N ALA A 21 -22.32 6.15 -7.71
CA ALA A 21 -23.55 5.73 -7.07
C ALA A 21 -23.96 6.70 -5.94
N ARG A 22 -25.27 6.87 -5.75
CA ARG A 22 -25.80 7.59 -4.58
C ARG A 22 -25.85 6.64 -3.40
N PHE A 23 -25.41 7.10 -2.24
CA PHE A 23 -25.47 6.26 -1.05
C PHE A 23 -26.91 6.16 -0.53
N LEU A 24 -27.39 4.94 -0.26
CA LEU A 24 -28.78 4.66 0.09
C LEU A 24 -29.24 5.36 1.38
N THR A 25 -28.33 5.58 2.34
CA THR A 25 -28.69 6.12 3.66
C THR A 25 -28.70 7.65 3.73
N CYS A 26 -27.80 8.33 3.02
CA CYS A 26 -27.72 9.80 3.03
C CYS A 26 -28.17 10.47 1.72
N LYS A 27 -28.45 9.69 0.66
CA LYS A 27 -28.83 10.12 -0.69
C LYS A 27 -27.84 11.05 -1.41
N GLU A 28 -26.70 11.33 -0.78
CA GLU A 28 -25.64 12.15 -1.36
C GLU A 28 -24.80 11.35 -2.37
N LYS A 29 -24.16 12.08 -3.29
CA LYS A 29 -23.24 11.49 -4.26
C LYS A 29 -21.95 11.07 -3.59
N VAL A 30 -21.45 9.91 -4.00
CA VAL A 30 -20.08 9.48 -3.69
C VAL A 30 -19.12 10.27 -4.57
N HIS A 31 -18.00 10.71 -4.01
CA HIS A 31 -16.96 11.42 -4.73
C HIS A 31 -15.66 10.61 -4.73
N MET A 32 -14.93 10.72 -5.84
CA MET A 32 -13.59 10.18 -5.98
C MET A 32 -12.56 11.14 -5.40
N TYR A 33 -11.60 10.61 -4.66
CA TYR A 33 -10.47 11.31 -4.08
C TYR A 33 -9.18 10.56 -4.38
N ILE A 34 -8.07 11.31 -4.35
CA ILE A 34 -6.73 10.80 -4.51
C ILE A 34 -6.01 11.00 -3.18
N SER A 35 -5.47 9.93 -2.63
CA SER A 35 -4.68 9.95 -1.40
C SER A 35 -3.36 10.68 -1.64
N THR A 36 -2.99 11.52 -0.69
CA THR A 36 -1.69 12.22 -0.65
C THR A 36 -0.82 11.69 0.49
N ILE A 37 -1.23 10.59 1.13
CA ILE A 37 -0.51 9.98 2.24
C ILE A 37 0.64 9.16 1.65
N GLU A 38 1.86 9.37 2.12
CA GLU A 38 3.09 8.74 1.60
C GLU A 38 2.98 7.23 1.35
N LYS A 39 2.36 6.50 2.29
CA LYS A 39 2.15 5.05 2.18
C LYS A 39 1.27 4.63 0.99
N HIS A 40 0.30 5.46 0.66
CA HIS A 40 -0.71 5.22 -0.37
C HIS A 40 -0.79 6.44 -1.29
N ASP A 41 0.36 6.98 -1.66
CA ASP A 41 0.41 8.20 -2.44
C ASP A 41 -0.22 7.93 -3.81
N ARG A 42 -1.12 8.81 -4.21
CA ARG A 42 -1.88 8.77 -5.46
C ARG A 42 -2.88 7.62 -5.58
N TRP A 43 -3.14 6.87 -4.52
CA TRP A 43 -4.18 5.84 -4.50
C TRP A 43 -5.57 6.47 -4.58
N VAL A 44 -6.49 5.82 -5.30
CA VAL A 44 -7.87 6.31 -5.46
C VAL A 44 -8.77 5.71 -4.40
N PHE A 45 -9.57 6.56 -3.77
CA PHE A 45 -10.63 6.13 -2.85
C PHE A 45 -11.91 6.93 -3.09
N TYR A 46 -13.02 6.32 -2.72
CA TYR A 46 -14.35 6.84 -2.87
C TYR A 46 -14.92 7.08 -1.47
N LYS A 47 -15.45 8.28 -1.23
CA LYS A 47 -16.17 8.56 0.02
C LYS A 47 -17.38 9.44 -0.20
N CYS A 48 -18.34 9.30 0.70
CA CYS A 48 -19.47 10.22 0.79
C CYS A 48 -19.00 11.62 1.21
N HIS A 49 -19.67 12.67 0.71
CA HIS A 49 -19.36 14.04 1.13
C HIS A 49 -19.60 14.28 2.63
N LYS A 50 -20.63 13.66 3.20
CA LYS A 50 -20.97 13.74 4.65
C LYS A 50 -20.24 12.70 5.50
N HIS A 51 -19.09 12.20 5.01
CA HIS A 51 -18.30 11.21 5.72
C HIS A 51 -17.87 11.74 7.10
N GLY A 52 -18.10 10.96 8.17
CA GLY A 52 -17.76 11.34 9.55
C GLY A 52 -18.75 12.30 10.23
N VAL A 53 -19.84 12.68 9.55
CA VAL A 53 -20.92 13.48 10.14
C VAL A 53 -22.20 12.67 10.26
N THR A 54 -22.65 12.08 9.16
CA THR A 54 -23.91 11.31 9.10
C THR A 54 -23.76 9.98 8.36
N CYS A 55 -22.55 9.63 7.94
CA CYS A 55 -22.29 8.50 7.07
C CYS A 55 -20.83 8.06 7.19
N ASP A 56 -20.58 6.75 7.25
CA ASP A 56 -19.22 6.21 7.27
C ASP A 56 -18.85 5.54 5.94
N PHE A 57 -19.55 5.88 4.86
CA PHE A 57 -19.29 5.31 3.55
C PHE A 57 -17.96 5.81 2.98
N TRP A 58 -16.98 4.91 2.94
CA TRP A 58 -15.72 5.09 2.25
C TRP A 58 -15.14 3.73 1.82
N TRP A 59 -14.51 3.68 0.65
CA TRP A 59 -13.88 2.48 0.10
C TRP A 59 -12.67 2.86 -0.75
N TRP A 60 -11.63 2.01 -0.75
CA TRP A 60 -10.62 2.06 -1.80
C TRP A 60 -11.22 1.67 -3.16
N GLU A 61 -10.58 2.04 -4.26
CA GLU A 61 -11.10 1.82 -5.62
C GLU A 61 -11.62 0.40 -5.86
N LEU A 62 -10.85 -0.65 -5.55
CA LEU A 62 -11.30 -2.05 -5.69
C LEU A 62 -12.53 -2.38 -4.84
N GLY A 63 -12.54 -1.97 -3.57
CA GLY A 63 -13.70 -2.18 -2.70
C GLY A 63 -14.94 -1.41 -3.17
N TYR A 64 -14.75 -0.27 -3.86
CA TYR A 64 -15.84 0.45 -4.49
C TYR A 64 -16.40 -0.29 -5.72
N VAL A 65 -15.54 -0.94 -6.53
CA VAL A 65 -15.99 -1.80 -7.63
C VAL A 65 -16.82 -2.97 -7.10
N GLU A 66 -16.34 -3.66 -6.06
CA GLU A 66 -17.08 -4.74 -5.40
C GLU A 66 -18.46 -4.26 -4.90
N TYR A 67 -18.50 -3.08 -4.27
CA TYR A 67 -19.77 -2.47 -3.84
C TYR A 67 -20.73 -2.20 -5.01
N LEU A 68 -20.22 -1.72 -6.15
CA LEU A 68 -21.04 -1.47 -7.33
C LEU A 68 -21.58 -2.76 -7.95
N VAL A 69 -20.80 -3.85 -7.92
CA VAL A 69 -21.25 -5.18 -8.34
C VAL A 69 -22.34 -5.71 -7.42
N ASP A 70 -22.14 -5.64 -6.10
CA ASP A 70 -23.12 -6.10 -5.09
C ASP A 70 -24.47 -5.36 -5.20
N LYS A 71 -24.43 -4.07 -5.54
CA LYS A 71 -25.63 -3.26 -5.75
C LYS A 71 -26.15 -3.26 -7.19
N HIS A 72 -25.60 -4.11 -8.06
CA HIS A 72 -25.97 -4.23 -9.47
C HIS A 72 -25.87 -2.93 -10.28
N TYR A 73 -25.02 -1.99 -9.85
CA TYR A 73 -24.65 -0.81 -10.63
C TYR A 73 -23.62 -1.12 -11.71
N LEU A 74 -22.88 -2.22 -11.57
CA LEU A 74 -21.99 -2.80 -12.59
C LEU A 74 -22.38 -4.26 -12.82
N SER A 75 -22.35 -4.71 -14.08
CA SER A 75 -22.64 -6.09 -14.45
C SER A 75 -21.94 -6.48 -15.76
N GLY A 76 -21.74 -7.78 -15.96
CA GLY A 76 -21.12 -8.34 -17.17
C GLY A 76 -19.67 -7.86 -17.38
N ASP A 77 -19.31 -7.62 -18.64
CA ASP A 77 -17.96 -7.26 -19.05
C ASP A 77 -17.45 -5.96 -18.39
N ALA A 78 -18.36 -5.04 -18.08
CA ALA A 78 -18.00 -3.79 -17.40
C ALA A 78 -17.41 -4.00 -16.00
N VAL A 79 -17.72 -5.12 -15.35
CA VAL A 79 -17.11 -5.49 -14.06
C VAL A 79 -15.67 -5.91 -14.26
N VAL A 80 -15.41 -6.74 -15.27
CA VAL A 80 -14.07 -7.27 -15.58
C VAL A 80 -13.16 -6.12 -15.98
N ASP A 81 -13.65 -5.21 -16.82
CA ASP A 81 -12.90 -4.01 -17.23
C ASP A 81 -12.61 -3.09 -16.04
N ALA A 82 -13.58 -2.90 -15.15
CA ALA A 82 -13.42 -2.06 -13.96
C ALA A 82 -12.39 -2.64 -12.98
N ILE A 83 -12.42 -3.96 -12.75
CA ILE A 83 -11.43 -4.66 -11.91
C ILE A 83 -10.05 -4.55 -12.56
N GLY A 84 -9.94 -4.91 -13.85
CA GLY A 84 -8.66 -4.87 -14.56
C GLY A 84 -8.02 -3.48 -14.54
N ALA A 85 -8.80 -2.43 -14.80
CA ALA A 85 -8.32 -1.05 -14.77
C ALA A 85 -7.93 -0.57 -13.35
N ALA A 86 -8.62 -1.05 -12.31
CA ALA A 86 -8.28 -0.73 -10.92
C ALA A 86 -7.00 -1.47 -10.48
N GLU A 87 -6.84 -2.73 -10.87
CA GLU A 87 -5.66 -3.55 -10.57
C GLU A 87 -4.41 -3.06 -11.30
N GLU A 88 -4.50 -2.80 -12.60
CA GLU A 88 -3.40 -2.26 -13.41
C GLU A 88 -2.85 -0.97 -12.79
N ARG A 89 -3.75 -0.04 -12.43
CA ARG A 89 -3.38 1.23 -11.79
C ARG A 89 -2.72 1.02 -10.43
N ARG A 90 -3.21 0.07 -9.64
CA ARG A 90 -2.60 -0.26 -8.35
C ARG A 90 -1.19 -0.81 -8.54
N GLU A 91 -0.99 -1.68 -9.53
CA GLU A 91 0.31 -2.24 -9.87
C GLU A 91 1.29 -1.15 -10.35
N GLU A 92 0.85 -0.25 -11.23
CA GLU A 92 1.65 0.91 -11.68
C GLU A 92 2.10 1.79 -10.51
N LEU A 93 1.21 2.07 -9.56
CA LEU A 93 1.52 2.87 -8.38
C LEU A 93 2.54 2.18 -7.46
N LEU A 94 2.41 0.86 -7.27
CA LEU A 94 3.37 0.07 -6.49
C LEU A 94 4.75 0.05 -7.16
N LYS A 95 4.80 -0.18 -8.48
CA LYS A 95 6.06 -0.12 -9.26
C LYS A 95 6.69 1.26 -9.18
N ALA A 96 5.90 2.32 -9.31
CA ALA A 96 6.40 3.69 -9.17
C ALA A 96 6.96 3.94 -7.77
N GLN A 97 6.26 3.52 -6.71
CA GLN A 97 6.70 3.65 -5.33
C GLN A 97 8.01 2.91 -5.08
N GLU A 98 8.17 1.70 -5.62
CA GLU A 98 9.40 0.93 -5.54
C GLU A 98 10.56 1.63 -6.27
N LEU A 99 10.31 2.16 -7.47
CA LEU A 99 11.31 2.95 -8.21
C LEU A 99 11.72 4.23 -7.47
N PHE A 100 10.78 4.94 -6.83
CA PHE A 100 11.10 6.11 -6.00
C PHE A 100 11.93 5.72 -4.78
N HIS A 101 11.59 4.62 -4.11
CA HIS A 101 12.36 4.13 -2.96
C HIS A 101 13.78 3.72 -3.36
N MET A 102 13.94 3.01 -4.48
CA MET A 102 15.25 2.63 -5.02
C MET A 102 16.07 3.86 -5.45
N ASN A 103 15.46 4.82 -6.16
CA ASN A 103 16.14 6.05 -6.58
C ASN A 103 16.50 6.97 -5.41
N GLY A 104 15.68 7.03 -4.37
CA GLY A 104 15.98 7.74 -3.13
C GLY A 104 17.20 7.14 -2.42
N PHE A 105 17.28 5.81 -2.37
CA PHE A 105 18.42 5.10 -1.82
C PHE A 105 19.70 5.29 -2.66
N VAL A 106 19.59 5.29 -4.00
CA VAL A 106 20.72 5.53 -4.91
C VAL A 106 21.23 6.98 -4.80
N ASN A 107 20.35 7.98 -4.66
CA ASN A 107 20.76 9.36 -4.46
C ASN A 107 21.43 9.60 -3.10
N LEU A 108 20.94 8.94 -2.03
CA LEU A 108 21.60 8.95 -0.73
C LEU A 108 22.98 8.28 -0.81
N GLY A 109 23.08 7.13 -1.47
CA GLY A 109 24.36 6.45 -1.72
C GLY A 109 25.34 7.28 -2.55
N LYS A 110 24.85 8.03 -3.54
CA LYS A 110 25.68 8.93 -4.37
C LYS A 110 26.16 10.17 -3.61
N MET A 111 25.39 10.65 -2.63
CA MET A 111 25.78 11.75 -1.75
C MET A 111 26.79 11.29 -0.68
N VAL A 112 26.65 10.05 -0.17
CA VAL A 112 27.61 9.42 0.74
C VAL A 112 28.93 9.09 0.04
N LEU A 113 28.90 8.61 -1.21
CA LEU A 113 30.09 8.31 -2.02
C LEU A 113 30.93 9.54 -2.40
N GLN A 114 30.34 10.74 -2.36
CA GLN A 114 31.06 11.98 -2.66
C GLN A 114 31.86 12.52 -1.46
N ASN A 115 31.57 12.04 -0.24
CA ASN A 115 32.16 12.61 0.98
C ASN A 115 33.37 11.86 1.54
N ASP A 116 33.61 10.60 1.17
CA ASP A 116 34.74 9.85 1.72
C ASP A 116 35.64 9.25 0.62
N SER A 117 36.70 10.00 0.35
CA SER A 117 37.97 9.46 -0.14
C SER A 117 38.49 8.41 0.85
N GLY A 118 38.37 7.14 0.49
CA GLY A 118 39.15 6.06 1.08
C GLY A 118 38.33 5.03 1.85
N ASN A 119 37.71 4.09 1.11
CA ASN A 119 37.70 2.64 1.33
C ASN A 119 36.41 2.07 0.73
N LEU A 120 36.46 1.77 -0.58
CA LEU A 120 35.28 1.42 -1.36
C LEU A 120 34.90 -0.04 -1.11
N MET A 121 33.99 -0.28 -0.16
CA MET A 121 33.29 -1.56 -0.05
C MET A 121 32.50 -1.77 -1.35
N SER A 122 32.87 -2.80 -2.11
CA SER A 122 32.28 -3.06 -3.42
C SER A 122 30.77 -3.31 -3.29
N TRP A 123 29.98 -2.81 -4.23
CA TRP A 123 28.51 -2.93 -4.27
C TRP A 123 27.98 -4.36 -4.03
N GLN A 124 28.76 -5.38 -4.38
CA GLN A 124 28.44 -6.79 -4.13
C GLN A 124 28.41 -7.14 -2.64
N GLN A 125 29.27 -6.52 -1.82
CA GLN A 125 29.32 -6.74 -0.39
C GLN A 125 28.15 -6.09 0.36
N VAL A 126 27.63 -4.97 -0.15
CA VAL A 126 26.44 -4.29 0.43
C VAL A 126 25.17 -5.13 0.18
N VAL A 127 25.03 -5.68 -1.04
CA VAL A 127 23.93 -6.60 -1.37
C VAL A 127 24.02 -7.87 -0.52
N ALA A 128 25.22 -8.42 -0.34
CA ALA A 128 25.44 -9.55 0.57
C ALA A 128 25.08 -9.21 2.03
N LEU A 129 25.42 -8.01 2.51
CA LEU A 129 25.08 -7.55 3.86
C LEU A 129 23.56 -7.42 4.07
N MET A 130 22.83 -6.93 3.05
CA MET A 130 21.37 -6.81 3.12
C MET A 130 20.68 -8.17 3.15
N MET A 131 21.16 -9.15 2.36
CA MET A 131 20.67 -10.52 2.41
C MET A 131 20.92 -11.16 3.78
N LEU A 132 22.10 -10.96 4.36
CA LEU A 132 22.44 -11.41 5.72
C LEU A 132 21.57 -10.73 6.79
N GLY A 133 21.25 -9.44 6.63
CA GLY A 133 20.39 -8.71 7.55
C GLY A 133 18.98 -9.30 7.65
N LYS A 134 18.41 -9.76 6.53
CA LYS A 134 17.09 -10.41 6.51
C LYS A 134 17.10 -11.76 7.25
N GLU A 135 18.17 -12.53 7.13
CA GLU A 135 18.34 -13.79 7.87
C GLU A 135 18.53 -13.56 9.36
N LEU A 136 19.33 -12.57 9.77
CA LEU A 136 19.52 -12.20 11.17
C LEU A 136 18.22 -11.75 11.83
N VAL A 137 17.38 -10.98 11.13
CA VAL A 137 16.06 -10.58 11.64
C VAL A 137 15.13 -11.79 11.79
N MET A 138 15.17 -12.76 10.88
CA MET A 138 14.41 -14.00 11.03
C MET A 138 14.88 -14.83 12.22
N LEU A 139 16.19 -14.98 12.40
CA LEU A 139 16.76 -15.69 13.57
C LEU A 139 16.40 -14.99 14.88
N MET A 140 16.44 -13.66 14.93
CA MET A 140 16.04 -12.89 16.10
C MET A 140 14.55 -13.10 16.43
N LYS A 141 13.67 -13.11 15.43
CA LYS A 141 12.24 -13.42 15.64
C LYS A 141 12.02 -14.85 16.14
N MET A 142 12.78 -15.82 15.63
CA MET A 142 12.70 -17.22 16.08
C MET A 142 13.16 -17.39 17.53
N LEU A 143 14.26 -16.73 17.92
CA LEU A 143 14.74 -16.75 19.31
C LEU A 143 13.72 -16.16 20.28
N VAL A 144 13.09 -15.03 19.92
CA VAL A 144 12.02 -14.43 20.72
C VAL A 144 10.83 -15.40 20.87
N ALA A 145 10.43 -16.08 19.79
CA ALA A 145 9.34 -17.06 19.84
C ALA A 145 9.68 -18.25 20.77
N ILE A 146 10.92 -18.75 20.73
CA ILE A 146 11.37 -19.85 21.60
C ILE A 146 11.34 -19.43 23.08
N VAL A 147 11.84 -18.23 23.41
CA VAL A 147 11.83 -17.72 24.79
C VAL A 147 10.40 -17.58 25.31
N VAL A 148 9.47 -17.09 24.47
CA VAL A 148 8.05 -17.00 24.82
C VAL A 148 7.44 -18.37 25.07
N LEU A 149 7.71 -19.35 24.21
CA LEU A 149 7.22 -20.73 24.37
C LEU A 149 7.76 -21.38 25.65
N GLN A 150 9.05 -21.20 25.94
CA GLN A 150 9.65 -21.70 27.18
C GLN A 150 9.04 -21.03 28.42
N GLY A 151 8.80 -19.72 28.37
CA GLY A 151 8.13 -18.99 29.46
C GLY A 151 6.70 -19.49 29.71
N LEU A 152 5.93 -19.74 28.65
CA LEU A 152 4.57 -20.30 28.76
C LEU A 152 4.59 -21.73 29.29
N ALA A 153 5.50 -22.58 28.82
CA ALA A 153 5.65 -23.94 29.33
C ALA A 153 6.03 -23.97 30.81
N ALA A 154 6.95 -23.10 31.24
CA ALA A 154 7.32 -22.94 32.65
C ALA A 154 6.13 -22.46 33.48
N LEU A 155 5.33 -21.53 32.97
CA LEU A 155 4.11 -21.05 33.64
C LEU A 155 3.10 -22.19 33.84
N VAL A 156 2.88 -23.02 32.80
CA VAL A 156 1.97 -24.18 32.86
C VAL A 156 2.46 -25.23 33.86
N LEU A 157 3.77 -25.51 33.90
CA LEU A 157 4.36 -26.42 34.88
C LEU A 157 4.23 -25.91 36.33
N ILE A 158 4.36 -24.61 36.55
CA ILE A 158 4.16 -24.00 37.87
C ILE A 158 2.68 -24.11 38.29
N MET A 159 1.74 -23.93 37.36
CA MET A 159 0.31 -24.04 37.63
C MET A 159 -0.14 -25.49 37.88
N LEU A 160 0.49 -26.48 37.25
CA LEU A 160 0.19 -27.92 37.44
C LEU A 160 0.83 -28.52 38.71
N LYS A 161 1.84 -27.86 39.28
CA LYS A 161 2.54 -28.31 40.50
C LYS A 161 1.94 -27.73 41.79
N LYS A 162 0.86 -26.97 41.69
CA LYS A 162 0.05 -26.47 42.81
C LYS A 162 -1.17 -27.35 43.00
#